data_AF-D3DZV5-F1
#
_entry.id   AF-D3DZV5-F1
#
_cell.length_a   1.000
_cell.length_b   1.000
_cell.length_c   1.000
_cell.angle_alpha   90.00
_cell.angle_beta   90.00
_cell.angle_gamma   90.00
#
_symmetry.space_group_name_H-M   'P 1'
#
loop_
_entity.id
_entity.type
_entity.pdbx_description
1 polymer ?
#
loop_
_entity_poly.entity_id
_entity_poly.type
_entity_poly.pdbx_seq_one_letter_code
_entity_poly.pdbx_strand_id
1 'polypeptide(L)'
;MKHLYEIIPYRRTVWITGFLKTTVSSAMITTGVVILFNSITEHPYFMEWDEIGIVLGIVSITIACIYIAMIDRWKERRKKEELDTIEDYINRKAEEIANMKVLRKLEELEEE
;
A
#
# COMPACT_ATOMS: atom_id res chain seq x y z
N MET A 1 -17.13 -21.67 -7.29
CA MET A 1 -17.07 -20.21 -7.12
C MET A 1 -15.73 -19.87 -6.50
N LYS A 2 -14.95 -18.94 -7.07
CA LYS A 2 -13.67 -18.52 -6.48
C LYS A 2 -13.92 -17.61 -5.28
N HIS A 3 -13.12 -17.73 -4.23
CA HIS A 3 -13.26 -16.86 -3.07
C HIS A 3 -12.73 -15.45 -3.36
N LEU A 4 -13.32 -14.42 -2.73
CA LEU A 4 -12.95 -13.01 -2.92
C LEU A 4 -11.44 -12.75 -2.73
N TYR A 5 -10.80 -13.49 -1.82
CA TYR A 5 -9.36 -13.38 -1.55
C TYR A 5 -8.47 -13.99 -2.64
N GLU A 6 -9.01 -14.80 -3.55
CA GLU A 6 -8.28 -15.32 -4.72
C GLU A 6 -8.29 -14.31 -5.88
N ILE A 7 -9.29 -13.42 -5.90
CA ILE A 7 -9.45 -12.36 -6.89
C ILE A 7 -8.60 -11.14 -6.51
N ILE A 8 -8.51 -10.86 -5.20
CA ILE A 8 -7.74 -9.75 -4.64
C ILE A 8 -6.35 -10.24 -4.21
N PRO A 9 -5.23 -9.71 -4.74
CA PRO A 9 -3.88 -10.12 -4.38
C PRO A 9 -3.43 -9.62 -2.98
N TYR A 10 -4.22 -9.91 -1.95
CA TYR A 10 -4.10 -9.40 -0.59
C TYR A 10 -2.72 -9.66 0.05
N ARG A 11 -2.23 -10.90 -0.06
CA ARG A 11 -0.96 -11.32 0.57
C ARG A 11 0.25 -10.56 0.02
N ARG A 12 0.25 -10.29 -1.30
CA ARG A 12 1.35 -9.58 -1.98
C ARG A 12 1.35 -8.09 -1.60
N THR A 13 0.17 -7.48 -1.55
CA THR A 13 0.00 -6.07 -1.16
C THR A 13 0.45 -5.83 0.28
N VAL A 14 0.04 -6.69 1.23
CA VAL A 14 0.43 -6.58 2.65
C VAL A 14 1.94 -6.72 2.83
N TRP A 15 2.57 -7.66 2.14
CA TRP A 15 4.02 -7.87 2.28
C TRP A 15 4.83 -6.70 1.70
N ILE A 16 4.49 -6.24 0.49
CA ILE A 16 5.19 -5.11 -0.16
C ILE A 16 4.98 -3.82 0.63
N THR A 17 3.76 -3.52 1.07
CA THR A 17 3.50 -2.24 1.77
C THR A 17 3.97 -2.22 3.21
N GLY A 18 3.99 -3.35 3.90
CA GLY A 18 4.44 -3.43 5.29
C GLY A 18 5.95 -3.61 5.41
N PHE A 19 6.47 -4.69 4.84
CA PHE A 19 7.87 -5.07 5.00
C PHE A 19 8.80 -4.17 4.19
N LEU A 20 8.57 -4.05 2.88
CA LEU A 20 9.48 -3.28 2.01
C LEU A 20 9.49 -1.79 2.36
N LYS A 21 8.33 -1.20 2.67
CA LYS A 21 8.24 0.19 3.12
C LYS A 21 9.09 0.41 4.36
N THR A 22 8.84 -0.38 5.41
CA THR A 22 9.44 -0.19 6.72
C THR A 22 10.93 -0.48 6.70
N THR A 23 11.37 -1.54 6.04
CA THR A 23 12.79 -1.91 5.99
C THR A 23 13.59 -0.87 5.20
N VAL A 24 13.11 -0.47 4.01
CA VAL A 24 13.82 0.50 3.18
C VAL A 24 13.81 1.88 3.81
N SER A 25 12.67 2.34 4.35
CA SER A 25 12.61 3.64 5.01
C SER A 25 13.46 3.68 6.27
N SER A 26 13.43 2.63 7.10
CA SER A 26 14.25 2.56 8.31
C SER A 26 15.73 2.56 7.98
N ALA A 27 16.16 1.84 6.95
CA ALA A 27 17.54 1.84 6.50
C ALA A 27 17.98 3.24 6.06
N MET A 28 17.22 3.90 5.19
CA MET A 28 17.55 5.24 4.69
C MET A 28 17.57 6.31 5.78
N ILE A 29 16.61 6.25 6.72
CA ILE A 29 16.55 7.16 7.87
C ILE A 29 17.76 6.91 8.79
N THR A 30 18.04 5.65 9.13
CA THR A 30 19.16 5.30 10.01
C THR A 30 20.49 5.74 9.40
N THR A 31 20.72 5.45 8.12
CA THR A 31 21.92 5.90 7.41
C THR A 31 22.01 7.42 7.38
N GLY A 32 20.91 8.13 7.09
CA GLY A 32 20.89 9.59 7.08
C GLY A 32 21.22 10.20 8.44
N VAL A 33 20.67 9.63 9.52
CA VAL A 33 20.96 10.05 10.90
C VAL A 33 22.42 9.78 11.28
N VAL A 34 22.97 8.61 10.95
CA VAL A 34 24.37 8.28 11.23
C VAL A 34 25.33 9.22 10.50
N ILE A 35 25.08 9.51 9.23
CA ILE A 35 25.90 10.45 8.46
C ILE A 35 25.82 11.86 9.08
N LEU A 36 24.62 12.31 9.46
CA LEU A 36 24.44 13.60 10.14
C LEU A 36 25.25 13.68 11.43
N PHE A 37 25.13 12.67 12.29
CA PHE A 37 25.86 12.65 13.57
C PHE A 37 27.37 12.66 13.36
N ASN A 38 27.89 11.83 12.45
CA ASN A 38 29.33 11.75 12.19
C ASN A 38 29.89 13.04 11.58
N SER A 39 29.06 13.78 10.83
CA SER A 39 29.44 15.07 10.25
C SER A 39 29.40 16.21 11.28
N ILE A 40 28.45 16.17 12.23
CA ILE A 40 28.36 17.16 13.31
C ILE A 40 29.46 16.95 14.36
N THR A 41 29.88 15.72 14.60
CA THR A 41 30.92 15.40 15.59
C THR A 41 32.34 15.50 15.04
N GLU A 42 32.51 16.00 13.80
CA GLU A 42 33.80 16.13 13.11
C GLU A 42 34.60 14.82 13.15
N HIS A 43 33.92 13.69 12.94
CA HIS A 43 34.56 12.38 12.98
C HIS A 43 35.70 12.34 11.94
N PRO A 44 36.88 11.74 12.24
CA PRO A 44 38.05 11.75 11.35
C PRO A 44 37.84 11.17 9.94
N TYR A 45 36.70 10.51 9.70
CA TYR A 45 36.30 10.00 8.38
C TYR A 45 35.57 11.04 7.51
N PHE A 46 35.11 12.14 8.11
CA PHE A 46 34.35 13.22 7.49
C PHE A 46 35.03 14.59 7.60
N MET A 47 36.20 14.68 8.23
CA MET A 47 37.00 15.92 8.25
C MET A 47 37.13 16.49 6.82
N GLU A 48 36.83 17.78 6.67
CA GLU A 48 36.80 18.54 5.40
C GLU A 48 35.54 18.30 4.53
N TRP A 49 34.67 17.36 4.91
CA TRP A 49 33.43 16.99 4.19
C TRP A 49 32.18 17.16 5.06
N ASP A 50 32.30 17.86 6.19
CA ASP A 50 31.27 17.98 7.21
C ASP A 50 29.96 18.57 6.64
N GLU A 51 30.08 19.63 5.82
CA GLU A 51 28.93 20.24 5.15
C GLU A 51 28.26 19.29 4.15
N ILE A 52 29.05 18.51 3.40
CA ILE A 52 28.55 17.55 2.41
C ILE A 52 27.82 16.40 3.11
N GLY A 53 28.36 15.91 4.23
CA GLY A 53 27.74 14.87 5.03
C GLY A 53 26.41 15.32 5.64
N ILE A 54 26.31 16.55 6.14
CA ILE A 54 25.05 17.12 6.64
C ILE A 54 23.99 17.16 5.53
N VAL A 55 24.35 17.68 4.35
CA VAL A 55 23.42 17.76 3.21
C VAL A 55 22.97 16.36 2.77
N LEU A 56 23.89 15.40 2.66
CA LEU A 56 23.57 14.03 2.28
C LEU A 56 22.62 13.36 3.28
N GLY A 57 22.81 13.58 4.58
CA GLY A 57 21.92 13.01 5.59
C GLY A 57 20.50 13.61 5.54
N ILE A 58 20.37 14.93 5.35
CA ILE A 58 19.07 15.60 5.16
C ILE A 58 18.38 15.08 3.90
N VAL A 59 19.12 14.95 2.80
CA VAL A 59 18.59 14.43 1.52
C VAL A 59 18.13 12.98 1.69
N SER A 60 18.90 12.13 2.37
CA SER A 60 18.53 10.73 2.63
C SER A 60 17.22 10.60 3.40
N ILE A 61 17.04 11.41 4.46
CA ILE A 61 15.81 11.43 5.25
C ILE A 61 14.64 11.94 4.41
N THR A 62 14.86 13.00 3.62
CA THR A 62 13.84 13.57 2.73
C THR A 62 13.36 12.56 1.69
N ILE A 63 14.29 11.84 1.05
CA ILE A 63 13.96 10.78 0.08
C ILE A 63 13.19 9.65 0.79
N ALA A 64 13.56 9.27 2.01
CA ALA A 64 12.83 8.27 2.77
C ALA A 64 11.36 8.68 3.02
N CYS A 65 11.12 9.95 3.36
CA CYS A 65 9.76 10.49 3.50
C CYS A 65 8.98 10.46 2.18
N ILE A 66 9.59 10.85 1.06
CA ILE A 66 8.97 10.80 -0.28
C ILE A 66 8.63 9.35 -0.65
N TYR A 67 9.55 8.42 -0.39
CA TYR A 67 9.35 7.00 -0.66
C TYR A 67 8.16 6.43 0.12
N ILE A 68 8.06 6.77 1.42
CA ILE A 68 6.90 6.43 2.26
C ILE A 68 5.61 6.97 1.64
N ALA A 69 5.59 8.25 1.26
CA ALA A 69 4.40 8.90 0.69
C ALA A 69 3.98 8.28 -0.66
N MET A 70 4.94 7.89 -1.50
CA MET A 70 4.66 7.17 -2.75
C MET A 70 4.00 5.82 -2.50
N ILE A 71 4.53 5.03 -1.55
CA ILE A 71 3.94 3.73 -1.20
C ILE A 71 2.52 3.91 -0.66
N ASP A 72 2.29 4.92 0.18
CA ASP A 72 0.96 5.18 0.74
C ASP A 72 -0.05 5.58 -0.34
N ARG A 73 0.33 6.45 -1.28
CA ARG A 73 -0.52 6.77 -2.44
C ARG A 73 -0.80 5.56 -3.32
N TRP A 74 0.20 4.71 -3.54
CA TRP A 74 0.02 3.48 -4.31
C TRP A 74 -0.96 2.52 -3.62
N LYS A 75 -0.85 2.38 -2.29
CA LYS A 75 -1.75 1.57 -1.48
C LYS A 75 -3.18 2.11 -1.51
N GLU A 76 -3.35 3.43 -1.45
CA GLU A 76 -4.67 4.06 -1.53
C GLU A 76 -5.36 3.76 -2.88
N ARG A 77 -4.62 3.86 -4.00
CA ARG A 77 -5.15 3.52 -5.33
C ARG A 77 -5.56 2.06 -5.42
N ARG A 78 -4.69 1.15 -4.97
CA ARG A 78 -4.99 -0.28 -4.94
C ARG A 78 -6.21 -0.59 -4.07
N LYS A 79 -6.40 0.14 -2.97
CA LYS A 79 -7.55 -0.06 -2.10
C LYS A 79 -8.86 0.36 -2.75
N LYS A 80 -8.85 1.41 -3.59
CA LYS A 80 -10.01 1.82 -4.39
C LYS A 80 -10.37 0.75 -5.41
N GLU A 81 -9.38 0.24 -6.17
CA GLU A 81 -9.60 -0.87 -7.12
C GLU A 81 -10.19 -2.13 -6.44
N GLU A 82 -9.72 -2.45 -5.24
CA GLU A 82 -10.27 -3.56 -4.44
C GLU A 82 -11.74 -3.32 -4.07
N LEU A 83 -12.10 -2.10 -3.65
CA LEU A 83 -13.47 -1.75 -3.27
C LEU A 83 -14.42 -1.81 -4.47
N ASP A 84 -14.01 -1.26 -5.61
CA ASP A 84 -14.80 -1.29 -6.86
C ASP A 84 -15.08 -2.75 -7.28
N THR A 85 -14.07 -3.62 -7.18
CA THR A 85 -14.22 -5.06 -7.48
C THR A 85 -15.22 -5.75 -6.54
N ILE A 86 -15.22 -5.37 -5.26
CA ILE A 86 -16.15 -5.92 -4.26
C ILE A 86 -17.57 -5.43 -4.54
N GLU A 87 -17.74 -4.14 -4.86
CA GLU A 87 -19.03 -3.55 -5.19
C GLU A 87 -19.66 -4.21 -6.42
N ASP A 88 -18.89 -4.39 -7.50
CA ASP A 88 -19.31 -5.11 -8.70
C ASP A 88 -19.74 -6.55 -8.39
N TYR A 89 -18.99 -7.25 -7.53
CA TYR A 89 -19.32 -8.61 -7.14
C TYR A 89 -20.65 -8.68 -6.35
N ILE A 90 -20.87 -7.73 -5.42
CA ILE A 90 -22.10 -7.64 -4.64
C ILE A 90 -23.29 -7.31 -5.55
N ASN A 91 -23.15 -6.34 -6.46
CA ASN A 91 -24.21 -5.94 -7.38
C ASN A 91 -24.66 -7.11 -8.27
N ARG A 92 -23.70 -7.86 -8.85
CA ARG A 92 -24.02 -9.06 -9.65
C ARG A 92 -24.73 -10.13 -8.82
N LYS A 93 -24.30 -10.34 -7.57
CA LYS A 93 -24.96 -11.29 -6.66
C LYS A 93 -26.37 -10.84 -6.29
N ALA A 94 -26.58 -9.55 -6.06
CA ALA A 94 -27.90 -9.00 -5.77
C ALA A 94 -28.85 -9.18 -6.96
N GLU A 95 -28.37 -8.96 -8.19
CA GLU A 95 -29.13 -9.15 -9.42
C GLU A 95 -29.51 -10.63 -9.64
N GLU A 96 -28.58 -11.56 -9.44
CA GLU A 96 -28.86 -13.01 -9.47
C GLU A 96 -29.97 -13.40 -8.48
N ILE A 97 -29.91 -12.87 -7.25
CA ILE A 97 -30.90 -13.16 -6.20
C ILE A 97 -32.26 -12.53 -6.54
N ALA A 98 -32.28 -11.31 -7.07
CA ALA A 98 -33.51 -10.64 -7.48
C ALA A 98 -34.20 -11.41 -8.61
N ASN A 99 -33.45 -11.81 -9.65
CA ASN A 99 -33.97 -12.58 -10.76
C ASN A 99 -34.52 -13.94 -10.30
N MET A 100 -33.81 -14.64 -9.42
CA MET A 100 -34.31 -15.91 -8.85
C MET A 100 -35.62 -15.71 -8.08
N LYS A 101 -35.77 -14.62 -7.30
CA LYS A 101 -37.01 -14.33 -6.58
C LYS A 101 -38.18 -13.99 -7.52
N VAL A 102 -37.90 -13.26 -8.61
CA VAL A 102 -38.92 -12.92 -9.61
C VAL A 102 -39.38 -14.17 -10.35
N LEU A 103 -38.45 -15.02 -10.80
CA LEU A 103 -38.75 -16.28 -11.48
C LEU A 103 -39.64 -17.18 -10.62
N ARG A 104 -39.27 -17.35 -9.35
CA ARG A 104 -40.03 -18.16 -8.41
C ARG A 104 -41.45 -17.63 -8.17
N LYS A 105 -41.63 -16.31 -8.14
CA LYS A 105 -42.95 -15.69 -8.03
C LYS A 105 -43.80 -15.84 -9.30
N LEU A 106 -43.18 -15.90 -10.48
CA LEU A 106 -43.89 -16.16 -11.74
C LEU A 106 -44.36 -17.61 -11.80
N GLU A 107 -43.53 -18.57 -11.37
CA GLU A 107 -43.92 -19.98 -11.26
C GLU A 107 -45.10 -20.17 -10.29
N GLU A 108 -45.08 -19.50 -9.12
CA GLU A 108 -46.19 -19.53 -8.16
C GLU A 108 -47.51 -18.97 -8.73
N LEU A 109 -47.46 -18.06 -9.71
CA LEU A 109 -48.65 -17.50 -10.39
C LEU A 109 -49.13 -18.34 -11.57
N GLU A 110 -48.28 -19.20 -12.16
CA GLU A 110 -48.67 -20.12 -13.23
C GLU A 110 -49.30 -21.42 -12.70
N GLU A 111 -49.08 -21.75 -11.43
CA GLU A 111 -49.70 -22.91 -10.75
C GLU A 111 -51.08 -22.62 -10.12
N GLU A 112 -51.52 -21.35 -10.06
CA GLU A 112 -52.88 -20.92 -9.68
C GLU A 112 -53.84 -20.82 -10.88
#